data_AF-A0A7X6UPR0-F1
#
_entry.id   AF-A0A7X6UPR0-F1
#
_cell.length_a   1.000
_cell.length_b   1.000
_cell.length_c   1.000
_cell.angle_alpha   90.00
_cell.angle_beta   90.00
_cell.angle_gamma   90.00
#
_symmetry.space_group_name_H-M   'P 1'
#
loop_
_entity.id
_entity.type
_entity.pdbx_description
1 polymer ?
#
loop_
_entity_poly.entity_id
_entity_poly.type
_entity_poly.pdbx_seq_one_letter_code
_entity_poly.pdbx_strand_id
1 'polypeptide(L)'
;MKKIDRFINCYPLSKTLRFSLIPIGKTEDNFNAKMMLEEDEKRAESYEKVKEYIDRYHKSYIESVLSALTLSDLDSYAELYYKSGKSDADKDKLNKAEETLRKQISKALTETEGSTAMFSADIIKKILPEFLTDKEEKAVVAEFDSFYTYFIGFAENRKNMYSKEAKASAIPYRCINDNLPKFLDNAKSFNLIKAMITQDSLNKLNEDFIGLTGTTVECIFELKYFSSVLSQSGIDKYNEVIGGYTCSDGTKVQGLNEHINLYNQQVAKEDKSKHLPLLKPLFKQILSDKDSVSFIPEKFSSDDELLQTVNTFYKCSTADTESAEITIEKIRALFSEFDSYDTNAIYVSNGIAVTEISNAVFGSWNTISDGWNAEYSIAHPLNKNQNLE
;
A
#
# COMPACT_ATOMS: atom_id res chain seq x y z
N MET A 1 -28.41 32.11 34.24
CA MET A 1 -27.34 32.50 33.30
C MET A 1 -26.05 31.80 33.73
N LYS A 2 -25.53 30.84 32.96
CA LYS A 2 -24.22 30.24 33.27
C LYS A 2 -23.15 31.27 32.89
N LYS A 3 -22.43 31.82 33.88
CA LYS A 3 -21.40 32.84 33.67
C LYS A 3 -20.13 32.18 33.12
N ILE A 4 -19.59 32.72 32.03
CA ILE A 4 -18.32 32.31 31.40
C ILE A 4 -17.17 32.25 32.42
N ASP A 5 -17.21 33.08 33.47
CA ASP A 5 -16.24 33.13 34.55
C ASP A 5 -16.06 31.80 35.31
N ARG A 6 -16.99 30.85 35.17
CA ARG A 6 -16.87 29.49 35.75
C ARG A 6 -15.99 28.54 34.93
N PHE A 7 -15.52 28.95 33.75
CA PHE A 7 -14.68 28.16 32.84
C PHE A 7 -13.20 28.60 32.87
N ILE A 8 -12.71 29.06 34.02
CA ILE A 8 -11.32 29.46 34.24
C ILE A 8 -10.65 28.40 35.10
N ASN A 9 -9.39 28.06 34.78
CA ASN A 9 -8.58 27.09 35.53
C ASN A 9 -9.20 25.67 35.63
N CYS A 10 -9.87 25.21 34.56
CA CYS A 10 -10.54 23.91 34.56
C CYS A 10 -9.59 22.72 34.33
N TYR A 11 -8.56 22.92 33.50
CA TYR A 11 -7.56 21.90 33.19
C TYR A 11 -6.26 22.55 32.72
N PRO A 12 -5.10 21.91 32.96
CA PRO A 12 -3.82 22.41 32.48
C PRO A 12 -3.69 22.25 30.97
N LEU A 13 -2.91 23.14 30.35
CA LEU A 13 -2.56 23.08 28.94
C LEU A 13 -1.10 23.52 28.74
N SER A 14 -0.38 22.79 27.91
CA SER A 14 1.02 23.11 27.59
C SER A 14 1.10 24.13 26.45
N LYS A 15 1.98 25.12 26.58
CA LYS A 15 2.31 26.08 25.52
C LYS A 15 3.83 26.20 25.38
N THR A 16 4.29 26.38 24.14
CA THR A 16 5.71 26.61 23.83
C THR A 16 5.88 28.06 23.36
N LEU A 17 6.71 28.83 24.07
CA LEU A 17 7.13 30.17 23.64
C LEU A 17 8.45 30.06 22.88
N ARG A 18 8.63 30.83 21.80
CA ARG A 18 9.85 30.83 20.99
C ARG A 18 10.42 32.24 20.94
N PHE A 19 11.74 32.36 21.14
CA PHE A 19 12.46 33.63 21.17
C PHE A 19 13.76 33.52 20.36
N SER A 20 14.21 34.65 19.82
CA SER A 20 15.56 34.74 19.25
C SER A 20 16.59 34.79 20.38
N LEU A 21 17.73 34.11 20.18
CA LEU A 21 18.89 34.21 21.07
C LEU A 21 19.92 35.12 20.40
N ILE A 22 20.24 36.24 21.04
CA ILE A 22 21.21 37.22 20.54
C ILE A 22 22.51 37.06 21.35
N PRO A 23 23.64 36.68 20.73
CA PRO A 23 24.91 36.51 21.45
C PRO A 23 25.40 37.85 22.02
N ILE A 24 25.95 37.82 23.25
CA ILE A 24 26.43 39.02 23.95
C ILE A 24 27.95 38.93 24.19
N GLY A 25 28.66 40.04 23.96
CA GLY A 25 30.11 40.11 24.18
C GLY A 25 30.88 39.16 23.26
N LYS A 26 31.82 38.38 23.83
CA LYS A 26 32.66 37.42 23.08
C LYS A 26 31.99 36.06 22.81
N THR A 27 30.67 35.95 23.01
CA THR A 27 29.96 34.67 22.88
C THR A 27 30.06 34.13 21.46
N GLU A 28 29.80 34.95 20.46
CA GLU A 28 29.87 34.58 19.04
C GLU A 28 31.30 34.22 18.62
N ASP A 29 32.28 35.07 18.97
CA ASP A 29 33.69 34.82 18.67
C ASP A 29 34.16 33.46 19.22
N ASN A 30 33.82 33.15 20.48
CA ASN A 30 34.18 31.88 21.11
C ASN A 30 33.44 30.68 20.50
N PHE A 31 32.20 30.89 20.04
CA PHE A 31 31.39 29.85 19.40
C PHE A 31 31.99 29.46 18.05
N ASN A 32 32.32 30.46 17.23
CA ASN A 32 32.93 30.28 15.91
C ASN A 32 34.37 29.76 16.02
N ALA A 33 35.17 30.24 16.98
CA ALA A 33 36.53 29.75 17.19
C ALA A 33 36.58 28.26 17.59
N LYS A 34 35.49 27.72 18.13
CA LYS A 34 35.35 26.30 18.48
C LYS A 34 34.63 25.47 17.40
N MET A 35 34.18 26.09 16.31
CA MET A 35 33.42 25.44 15.24
C MET A 35 32.19 24.66 15.75
N MET A 36 31.52 25.20 16.79
CA MET A 36 30.41 24.49 17.44
C MET A 36 29.18 24.36 16.53
N LEU A 37 29.00 25.26 15.55
CA LEU A 37 27.86 25.22 14.62
C LEU A 37 28.03 24.04 13.66
N GLU A 38 29.23 23.90 13.11
CA GLU A 38 29.58 22.84 12.17
C GLU A 38 29.54 21.46 12.84
N GLU A 39 29.99 21.36 14.10
CA GLU A 39 29.87 20.13 14.88
C GLU A 39 28.40 19.73 15.14
N ASP A 40 27.55 20.70 15.50
CA ASP A 40 26.13 20.46 15.76
C ASP A 40 25.35 20.14 14.47
N GLU A 41 25.68 20.80 13.35
CA GLU A 41 25.11 20.52 12.03
C GLU A 41 25.46 19.10 11.58
N LYS A 42 26.74 18.72 11.64
CA LYS A 42 27.17 17.35 11.34
C LYS A 42 26.48 16.34 12.27
N ARG A 43 26.37 16.64 13.57
CA ARG A 43 25.69 15.74 14.52
C ARG A 43 24.20 15.59 14.20
N ALA A 44 23.53 16.65 13.75
CA ALA A 44 22.13 16.58 13.32
C ALA A 44 21.97 15.67 12.09
N GLU A 45 22.87 15.76 11.10
CA GLU A 45 22.88 14.85 9.95
C GLU A 45 23.13 13.39 10.36
N SER A 46 24.14 13.15 11.20
CA SER A 46 24.42 11.81 11.75
C SER A 46 23.22 11.28 12.57
N TYR A 47 22.53 12.13 13.32
CA TYR A 47 21.36 11.77 14.11
C TYR A 47 20.20 11.25 13.25
N GLU A 48 19.92 11.89 12.11
CA GLU A 48 18.91 11.41 11.16
C GLU A 48 19.27 10.03 10.62
N LYS A 49 20.53 9.82 10.20
CA LYS A 49 21.01 8.51 9.72
C LYS A 49 20.89 7.42 10.78
N VAL A 50 21.27 7.71 12.03
CA VAL A 50 21.17 6.71 13.12
C VAL A 50 19.70 6.37 13.40
N LYS A 51 18.76 7.32 13.33
CA LYS A 51 17.32 7.00 13.45
C LYS A 51 16.86 6.06 12.35
N GLU A 52 17.31 6.25 11.11
CA GLU A 52 17.00 5.33 10.01
C GLU A 52 17.55 3.92 10.26
N TYR A 53 18.76 3.80 10.84
CA TYR A 53 19.34 2.51 11.20
C TYR A 53 18.56 1.83 12.35
N ILE A 54 18.15 2.60 13.36
CA ILE A 54 17.26 2.11 14.43
C ILE A 54 15.94 1.62 13.83
N ASP A 55 15.37 2.35 12.88
CA ASP A 55 14.13 1.98 12.20
C ASP A 55 14.30 0.70 11.39
N ARG A 56 15.41 0.56 10.66
CA ARG A 56 15.74 -0.65 9.91
C ARG A 56 15.79 -1.87 10.82
N TYR A 57 16.43 -1.74 11.99
CA TYR A 57 16.42 -2.79 13.01
C TYR A 57 15.01 -3.12 13.50
N HIS A 58 14.23 -2.10 13.90
CA HIS A 58 12.86 -2.32 14.37
C HIS A 58 11.98 -2.99 13.32
N LYS A 59 12.06 -2.57 12.05
CA LYS A 59 11.32 -3.20 10.94
C LYS A 59 11.67 -4.68 10.82
N SER A 60 12.96 -5.01 10.80
CA SER A 60 13.42 -6.41 10.73
C SER A 60 12.96 -7.24 11.93
N TYR A 61 13.03 -6.67 13.14
CA TYR A 61 12.57 -7.33 14.36
C TYR A 61 11.06 -7.56 14.33
N ILE A 62 10.26 -6.53 14.02
CA ILE A 62 8.79 -6.62 13.93
C ILE A 62 8.39 -7.67 12.90
N GLU A 63 8.99 -7.66 11.71
CA GLU A 63 8.71 -8.63 10.65
C GLU A 63 8.98 -10.06 11.13
N SER A 64 10.13 -10.30 11.78
CA SER A 64 10.50 -11.63 12.28
C SER A 64 9.54 -12.15 13.36
N VAL A 65 9.07 -11.28 14.25
CA VAL A 65 8.16 -11.68 15.33
C VAL A 65 6.76 -11.90 14.80
N LEU A 66 6.23 -10.98 13.98
CA LEU A 66 4.85 -11.05 13.51
C LEU A 66 4.64 -12.16 12.47
N SER A 67 5.63 -12.45 11.62
CA SER A 67 5.53 -13.54 10.64
C SER A 67 5.49 -14.93 11.29
N ALA A 68 6.06 -15.08 12.49
CA ALA A 68 6.03 -16.31 13.27
C ALA A 68 4.88 -16.38 14.29
N LEU A 69 4.15 -15.28 14.51
CA LEU A 69 3.11 -15.20 15.53
C LEU A 69 1.82 -15.87 15.06
N THR A 70 1.26 -16.74 15.90
CA THR A 70 -0.10 -17.27 15.74
C THR A 70 -0.98 -16.75 16.87
N LEU A 71 -2.13 -16.18 16.52
CA LEU A 71 -3.10 -15.68 17.51
C LEU A 71 -4.07 -16.78 17.94
N SER A 72 -4.40 -16.82 19.23
CA SER A 72 -5.50 -17.61 19.76
C SER A 72 -6.79 -16.80 19.87
N ASP A 73 -7.93 -17.48 20.03
CA ASP A 73 -9.23 -16.87 20.33
C ASP A 73 -9.81 -15.96 19.23
N LEU A 74 -9.33 -16.11 17.99
CA LEU A 74 -9.87 -15.41 16.82
C LEU A 74 -11.33 -15.77 16.56
N ASP A 75 -11.73 -17.03 16.77
CA ASP A 75 -13.11 -17.49 16.57
C ASP A 75 -14.09 -16.74 17.47
N SER A 76 -13.76 -16.59 18.75
CA SER A 76 -14.59 -15.85 19.72
C SER A 76 -14.75 -14.38 19.31
N TYR A 77 -13.69 -13.75 18.78
CA TYR A 77 -13.80 -12.41 18.22
C TYR A 77 -14.69 -12.37 16.98
N ALA A 78 -14.49 -13.28 16.03
CA ALA A 78 -15.22 -13.32 14.78
C ALA A 78 -16.73 -13.56 14.99
N GLU A 79 -17.10 -14.48 15.89
CA GLU A 79 -18.50 -14.72 16.28
C GLU A 79 -19.16 -13.46 16.83
N LEU A 80 -18.48 -12.77 17.76
CA LEU A 80 -18.96 -11.50 18.31
C LEU A 80 -19.03 -10.42 17.22
N TYR A 81 -18.03 -10.35 16.33
CA TYR A 81 -17.97 -9.36 15.26
C TYR A 81 -19.11 -9.53 14.24
N TYR A 82 -19.43 -10.77 13.84
CA TYR A 82 -20.50 -11.03 12.87
C TYR A 82 -21.91 -10.94 13.44
N LYS A 83 -22.07 -10.95 14.77
CA LYS A 83 -23.37 -10.82 15.42
C LYS A 83 -24.11 -9.55 14.97
N SER A 84 -25.31 -9.71 14.45
CA SER A 84 -26.23 -8.61 14.13
C SER A 84 -26.95 -8.12 15.39
N GLY A 85 -27.32 -6.83 15.44
CA GLY A 85 -28.06 -6.26 16.58
C GLY A 85 -27.32 -6.34 17.92
N LYS A 86 -26.01 -6.05 17.93
CA LYS A 86 -25.17 -6.13 19.15
C LYS A 86 -25.72 -5.27 20.28
N SER A 87 -25.96 -5.89 21.43
CA SER A 87 -26.27 -5.19 22.69
C SER A 87 -25.03 -4.47 23.23
N ASP A 88 -25.20 -3.58 24.22
CA ASP A 88 -24.06 -2.93 24.86
C ASP A 88 -23.15 -3.95 25.58
N ALA A 89 -23.73 -5.02 26.15
CA ALA A 89 -22.96 -6.13 26.71
C ALA A 89 -22.14 -6.89 25.64
N ASP A 90 -22.63 -6.99 24.41
CA ASP A 90 -21.87 -7.60 23.31
C ASP A 90 -20.70 -6.70 22.87
N LYS A 91 -20.92 -5.37 22.85
CA LYS A 91 -19.84 -4.40 22.56
C LYS A 91 -18.75 -4.47 23.62
N ASP A 92 -19.11 -4.58 24.89
CA ASP A 92 -18.14 -4.74 25.97
C ASP A 92 -17.34 -6.04 25.87
N LYS A 93 -17.99 -7.14 25.47
CA LYS A 93 -17.28 -8.41 25.20
C LYS A 93 -16.34 -8.29 24.00
N LEU A 94 -16.76 -7.61 22.93
CA LEU A 94 -15.93 -7.37 21.76
C LEU A 94 -14.69 -6.54 22.15
N ASN A 95 -14.87 -5.44 22.88
CA ASN A 95 -13.77 -4.60 23.37
C ASN A 95 -12.76 -5.39 24.21
N LYS A 96 -13.25 -6.31 25.07
CA LYS A 96 -12.39 -7.20 25.86
C LYS A 96 -11.65 -8.22 24.99
N ALA A 97 -12.31 -8.77 23.98
CA ALA A 97 -11.67 -9.68 23.02
C ALA A 97 -10.55 -8.96 22.25
N GLU A 98 -10.79 -7.73 21.79
CA GLU A 98 -9.74 -6.91 21.18
C GLU A 98 -8.58 -6.65 22.12
N GLU A 99 -8.85 -6.31 23.38
CA GLU A 99 -7.81 -6.09 24.38
C GLU A 99 -6.94 -7.34 24.60
N THR A 100 -7.57 -8.51 24.67
CA THR A 100 -6.87 -9.80 24.79
C THR A 100 -5.99 -10.07 23.58
N LEU A 101 -6.50 -9.91 22.36
CA LEU A 101 -5.73 -10.10 21.14
C LEU A 101 -4.57 -9.10 21.02
N ARG A 102 -4.80 -7.81 21.37
CA ARG A 102 -3.74 -6.80 21.41
C ARG A 102 -2.65 -7.17 22.42
N LYS A 103 -3.02 -7.72 23.58
CA LYS A 103 -2.06 -8.21 24.59
C LYS A 103 -1.20 -9.34 24.05
N GLN A 104 -1.75 -10.28 23.27
CA GLN A 104 -0.95 -11.37 22.69
C GLN A 104 0.15 -10.82 21.77
N ILE A 105 -0.19 -9.87 20.88
CA ILE A 105 0.77 -9.25 19.96
C ILE A 105 1.82 -8.44 20.73
N SER A 106 1.38 -7.59 21.66
CA SER A 106 2.28 -6.77 22.49
C SER A 106 3.25 -7.67 23.27
N LYS A 107 2.73 -8.74 23.89
CA LYS A 107 3.52 -9.74 24.62
C LYS A 107 4.59 -10.36 23.73
N ALA A 108 4.21 -10.82 22.54
CA ALA A 108 5.14 -11.42 21.58
C ALA A 108 6.30 -10.47 21.21
N LEU A 109 6.02 -9.17 21.09
CA LEU A 109 7.00 -8.16 20.73
C LEU A 109 7.83 -7.61 21.91
N THR A 110 7.41 -7.80 23.16
CA THR A 110 8.06 -7.15 24.33
C THR A 110 8.54 -8.10 25.41
N GLU A 111 8.17 -9.39 25.36
CA GLU A 111 8.59 -10.39 26.35
C GLU A 111 9.61 -11.39 25.80
N THR A 112 10.09 -11.21 24.55
CA THR A 112 11.28 -11.91 24.07
C THR A 112 12.51 -11.43 24.86
N GLU A 113 13.41 -12.35 25.21
CA GLU A 113 14.66 -12.00 25.90
C GLU A 113 15.43 -10.93 25.11
N GLY A 114 15.87 -9.87 25.78
CA GLY A 114 16.58 -8.74 25.15
C GLY A 114 15.70 -7.71 24.42
N SER A 115 14.38 -7.92 24.30
CA SER A 115 13.49 -6.99 23.58
C SER A 115 13.38 -5.59 24.21
N THR A 116 13.67 -5.43 25.51
CA THR A 116 13.70 -4.10 26.15
C THR A 116 14.97 -3.31 25.84
N ALA A 117 16.06 -3.99 25.45
CA ALA A 117 17.34 -3.38 25.16
C ALA A 117 17.30 -2.49 23.91
N MET A 118 16.38 -2.75 22.97
CA MET A 118 16.18 -1.91 21.78
C MET A 118 15.64 -0.50 22.11
N PHE A 119 15.12 -0.30 23.32
CA PHE A 119 14.65 1.01 23.81
C PHE A 119 15.61 1.66 24.82
N SER A 120 16.82 1.12 24.96
CA SER A 120 17.86 1.61 25.87
C SER A 120 19.12 2.02 25.11
N ALA A 121 20.14 2.51 25.82
CA ALA A 121 21.44 2.79 25.22
C ALA A 121 22.06 1.57 24.52
N ASP A 122 21.63 0.34 24.86
CA ASP A 122 22.11 -0.88 24.20
C ASP A 122 21.79 -0.91 22.70
N ILE A 123 20.76 -0.18 22.22
CA ILE A 123 20.49 -0.07 20.78
C ILE A 123 21.69 0.51 20.02
N ILE A 124 22.32 1.55 20.57
CA ILE A 124 23.49 2.21 19.99
C ILE A 124 24.76 1.40 20.28
N LYS A 125 24.90 0.89 21.51
CA LYS A 125 26.16 0.30 21.99
C LYS A 125 26.41 -1.13 21.54
N LYS A 126 25.35 -1.89 21.28
CA LYS A 126 25.44 -3.34 21.06
C LYS A 126 24.66 -3.76 19.82
N ILE A 127 23.36 -3.45 19.80
CA ILE A 127 22.44 -3.99 18.81
C ILE A 127 22.77 -3.49 17.40
N LEU A 128 22.87 -2.18 17.18
CA LEU A 128 23.21 -1.65 15.87
C LEU A 128 24.62 -2.05 15.39
N PRO A 129 25.68 -1.99 16.23
CA PRO A 129 26.99 -2.49 15.84
C PRO A 129 27.01 -3.96 15.39
N GLU A 130 26.16 -4.81 15.98
CA GLU A 130 26.01 -6.22 15.59
C GLU A 130 25.13 -6.40 14.36
N PHE A 131 24.05 -5.62 14.24
CA PHE A 131 23.06 -5.70 13.17
C PHE A 131 23.57 -5.15 11.84
N LEU A 132 24.26 -4.02 11.87
CA LEU A 132 24.78 -3.37 10.67
C LEU A 132 25.96 -4.16 10.11
N THR A 133 26.11 -4.20 8.80
CA THR A 133 27.24 -4.86 8.11
C THR A 133 28.22 -3.84 7.56
N ASP A 134 27.73 -2.68 7.14
CA ASP A 134 28.53 -1.61 6.57
C ASP A 134 29.40 -0.90 7.63
N LYS A 135 30.65 -0.62 7.26
CA LYS A 135 31.62 -0.01 8.19
C LYS A 135 31.36 1.47 8.42
N GLU A 136 30.86 2.18 7.43
CA GLU A 136 30.55 3.61 7.52
C GLU A 136 29.30 3.82 8.38
N GLU A 137 28.26 3.00 8.19
CA GLU A 137 27.07 3.00 9.06
C GLU A 137 27.47 2.77 10.53
N LYS A 138 28.34 1.79 10.81
CA LYS A 138 28.86 1.55 12.17
C LYS A 138 29.65 2.72 12.73
N ALA A 139 30.47 3.38 11.89
CA ALA A 139 31.23 4.55 12.31
C ALA A 139 30.32 5.70 12.73
N VAL A 140 29.24 5.95 11.98
CA VAL A 140 28.22 6.96 12.31
C VAL A 140 27.50 6.62 13.62
N VAL A 141 27.15 5.35 13.86
CA VAL A 141 26.56 4.92 15.14
C VAL A 141 27.53 5.14 16.31
N ALA A 142 28.82 4.88 16.12
CA ALA A 142 29.84 5.03 17.16
C ALA A 142 30.03 6.50 17.60
N GLU A 143 29.68 7.49 16.76
CA GLU A 143 29.67 8.91 17.15
C GLU A 143 28.73 9.17 18.36
N PHE A 144 27.75 8.29 18.61
CA PHE A 144 26.75 8.42 19.66
C PHE A 144 26.95 7.51 20.88
N ASP A 145 28.08 6.80 21.03
CA ASP A 145 28.29 5.85 22.14
C ASP A 145 28.09 6.49 23.53
N SER A 146 28.47 7.76 23.69
CA SER A 146 28.27 8.53 24.93
C SER A 146 27.10 9.53 24.88
N PHE A 147 26.28 9.49 23.83
CA PHE A 147 25.23 10.49 23.55
C PHE A 147 23.81 9.89 23.37
N TYR A 148 23.53 8.74 23.99
CA TYR A 148 22.20 8.10 23.89
C TYR A 148 21.03 9.02 24.30
N THR A 149 21.26 10.02 25.17
CA THR A 149 20.22 10.94 25.63
C THR A 149 19.51 11.69 24.49
N TYR A 150 20.17 11.89 23.35
CA TYR A 150 19.56 12.46 22.13
C TYR A 150 18.41 11.61 21.57
N PHE A 151 18.40 10.31 21.87
CA PHE A 151 17.41 9.36 21.36
C PHE A 151 16.28 9.08 22.34
N ILE A 152 16.24 9.64 23.56
CA ILE A 152 15.20 9.30 24.55
C ILE A 152 13.79 9.55 24.02
N GLY A 153 13.54 10.72 23.42
CA GLY A 153 12.23 11.04 22.85
C GLY A 153 11.88 10.13 21.67
N PHE A 154 12.88 9.76 20.87
CA PHE A 154 12.70 8.85 19.74
C PHE A 154 12.43 7.40 20.20
N ALA A 155 13.15 6.92 21.21
CA ALA A 155 12.94 5.61 21.82
C ALA A 155 11.54 5.51 22.43
N GLU A 156 11.03 6.57 23.05
CA GLU A 156 9.64 6.61 23.55
C GLU A 156 8.62 6.55 22.40
N ASN A 157 8.87 7.27 21.30
CA ASN A 157 8.05 7.16 20.09
C ASN A 157 8.04 5.72 19.54
N ARG A 158 9.18 5.03 19.53
CA ARG A 158 9.26 3.61 19.12
C ARG A 158 8.55 2.70 20.09
N LYS A 159 8.77 2.86 21.40
CA LYS A 159 8.09 2.08 22.44
C LYS A 159 6.56 2.17 22.35
N ASN A 160 6.02 3.34 22.00
CA ASN A 160 4.59 3.53 21.79
C ASN A 160 4.00 2.63 20.69
N MET A 161 4.80 2.23 19.69
CA MET A 161 4.37 1.29 18.65
C MET A 161 4.07 -0.10 19.20
N TYR A 162 4.67 -0.48 20.32
CA TYR A 162 4.54 -1.82 20.91
C TYR A 162 3.42 -1.91 21.96
N SER A 163 2.72 -0.81 22.21
CA SER A 163 1.71 -0.73 23.27
C SER A 163 0.51 -1.63 23.00
N LYS A 164 0.07 -2.35 24.05
CA LYS A 164 -1.21 -3.09 24.09
C LYS A 164 -2.46 -2.19 24.15
N GLU A 165 -2.27 -0.91 24.41
CA GLU A 165 -3.36 0.06 24.54
C GLU A 165 -4.01 0.32 23.17
N ALA A 166 -5.26 0.79 23.20
CA ALA A 166 -6.00 1.13 21.99
C ALA A 166 -5.55 2.49 21.41
N LYS A 167 -4.31 2.55 20.92
CA LYS A 167 -3.69 3.74 20.32
C LYS A 167 -3.39 3.48 18.85
N ALA A 168 -3.82 4.39 17.96
CA ALA A 168 -3.66 4.24 16.51
C ALA A 168 -2.20 4.14 16.03
N SER A 169 -1.24 4.61 16.83
CA SER A 169 0.20 4.49 16.57
C SER A 169 0.77 3.11 16.91
N ALA A 170 -0.01 2.21 17.53
CA ALA A 170 0.45 0.92 18.01
C ALA A 170 0.19 -0.20 17.01
N ILE A 171 1.17 -1.09 16.84
CA ILE A 171 1.12 -2.30 16.01
C ILE A 171 -0.04 -3.21 16.45
N PRO A 172 -0.23 -3.53 17.74
CA PRO A 172 -1.38 -4.35 18.15
C PRO A 172 -2.72 -3.74 17.75
N TYR A 173 -2.85 -2.41 17.82
CA TYR A 173 -4.06 -1.71 17.37
C TYR A 173 -4.24 -1.84 15.85
N ARG A 174 -3.20 -1.58 15.04
CA ARG A 174 -3.25 -1.75 13.59
C ARG A 174 -3.70 -3.16 13.19
N CYS A 175 -3.17 -4.19 13.84
CA CYS A 175 -3.56 -5.56 13.58
C CYS A 175 -5.03 -5.82 13.96
N ILE A 176 -5.42 -5.50 15.19
CA ILE A 176 -6.70 -5.98 15.76
C ILE A 176 -7.87 -5.03 15.52
N ASN A 177 -7.66 -3.73 15.64
CA ASN A 177 -8.72 -2.74 15.51
C ASN A 177 -8.93 -2.28 14.06
N ASP A 178 -7.87 -2.26 13.25
CA ASP A 178 -7.99 -1.86 11.85
C ASP A 178 -8.09 -3.06 10.89
N ASN A 179 -7.09 -3.94 10.89
CA ASN A 179 -6.95 -4.95 9.84
C ASN A 179 -7.83 -6.19 10.06
N LEU A 180 -8.04 -6.66 11.31
CA LEU A 180 -8.90 -7.82 11.57
C LEU A 180 -10.35 -7.60 11.13
N PRO A 181 -11.03 -6.47 11.43
CA PRO A 181 -12.36 -6.18 10.89
C PRO A 181 -12.41 -6.19 9.35
N LYS A 182 -11.41 -5.59 8.69
CA LYS A 182 -11.31 -5.60 7.22
C LYS A 182 -11.15 -7.00 6.67
N PHE A 183 -10.30 -7.81 7.29
CA PHE A 183 -10.09 -9.20 6.92
C PHE A 183 -11.38 -10.02 7.05
N LEU A 184 -12.11 -9.86 8.15
CA LEU A 184 -13.41 -10.53 8.37
C LEU A 184 -14.46 -10.10 7.34
N ASP A 185 -14.58 -8.79 7.08
CA ASP A 185 -15.45 -8.26 6.03
C ASP A 185 -15.12 -8.86 4.64
N ASN A 186 -13.83 -9.00 4.33
CA ASN A 186 -13.37 -9.60 3.09
C ASN A 186 -13.67 -11.09 3.04
N ALA A 187 -13.44 -11.84 4.12
CA ALA A 187 -13.77 -13.26 4.20
C ALA A 187 -15.26 -13.50 3.95
N LYS A 188 -16.12 -12.67 4.57
CA LYS A 188 -17.56 -12.70 4.33
C LYS A 188 -17.91 -12.39 2.88
N SER A 189 -17.27 -11.37 2.29
CA SER A 189 -17.49 -10.97 0.90
C SER A 189 -17.01 -12.04 -0.08
N PHE A 190 -15.87 -12.68 0.20
CA PHE A 190 -15.31 -13.75 -0.60
C PHE A 190 -16.23 -14.97 -0.67
N ASN A 191 -16.95 -15.31 0.41
CA ASN A 191 -17.94 -16.39 0.35
C ASN A 191 -19.07 -16.12 -0.66
N LEU A 192 -19.49 -14.85 -0.83
CA LEU A 192 -20.46 -14.47 -1.85
C LEU A 192 -19.87 -14.54 -3.27
N ILE A 193 -18.62 -14.08 -3.41
CA ILE A 193 -17.88 -14.11 -4.68
C ILE A 193 -17.67 -15.56 -5.13
N LYS A 194 -17.21 -16.43 -4.22
CA LYS A 194 -16.95 -17.85 -4.46
C LYS A 194 -18.19 -18.59 -4.98
N ALA A 195 -19.39 -18.20 -4.52
CA ALA A 195 -20.63 -18.80 -4.98
C ALA A 195 -21.02 -18.41 -6.43
N MET A 196 -20.41 -17.35 -6.98
CA MET A 196 -20.76 -16.78 -8.29
C MET A 196 -19.66 -16.94 -9.35
N ILE A 197 -18.39 -17.13 -8.96
CA ILE A 197 -17.28 -17.37 -9.89
C ILE A 197 -17.25 -18.82 -10.37
N THR A 198 -16.77 -19.04 -11.60
CA THR A 198 -16.59 -20.40 -12.14
C THR A 198 -15.38 -21.09 -11.53
N GLN A 199 -15.39 -22.44 -11.53
CA GLN A 199 -14.26 -23.23 -11.05
C GLN A 199 -12.98 -22.95 -11.85
N ASP A 200 -13.09 -22.75 -13.17
CA ASP A 200 -11.94 -22.42 -14.02
C ASP A 200 -11.30 -21.07 -13.65
N SER A 201 -12.13 -20.06 -13.33
CA SER A 201 -11.63 -18.76 -12.87
C SER A 201 -10.90 -18.88 -11.54
N LEU A 202 -11.40 -19.71 -10.63
CA LEU A 202 -10.78 -19.98 -9.34
C LEU A 202 -9.46 -20.77 -9.49
N ASN A 203 -9.41 -21.74 -10.40
CA ASN A 203 -8.19 -22.47 -10.71
C ASN A 203 -7.13 -21.53 -11.27
N LYS A 204 -7.51 -20.62 -12.18
CA LYS A 204 -6.58 -19.64 -12.76
C LYS A 204 -6.02 -18.68 -11.70
N LEU A 205 -6.89 -18.15 -10.84
CA LEU A 205 -6.46 -17.34 -9.69
C LEU A 205 -5.50 -18.11 -8.77
N ASN A 206 -5.75 -19.38 -8.52
CA ASN A 206 -4.84 -20.22 -7.76
C ASN A 206 -3.49 -20.38 -8.47
N GLU A 207 -3.45 -20.66 -9.77
CA GLU A 207 -2.20 -20.73 -10.55
C GLU A 207 -1.41 -19.42 -10.49
N ASP A 208 -2.07 -18.27 -10.61
CA ASP A 208 -1.44 -16.96 -10.68
C ASP A 208 -0.85 -16.50 -9.32
N PHE A 209 -1.42 -16.96 -8.21
CA PHE A 209 -1.05 -16.50 -6.86
C PHE A 209 -0.40 -17.56 -5.96
N ILE A 210 -0.49 -18.87 -6.26
CA ILE A 210 0.05 -19.94 -5.40
C ILE A 210 1.56 -19.78 -5.16
N GLY A 211 2.32 -19.32 -6.16
CA GLY A 211 3.75 -19.06 -6.05
C GLY A 211 4.09 -17.90 -5.11
N LEU A 212 3.19 -16.92 -4.98
CA LEU A 212 3.36 -15.76 -4.11
C LEU A 212 2.98 -16.05 -2.66
N THR A 213 1.86 -16.76 -2.47
CA THR A 213 1.21 -16.93 -1.17
C THR A 213 1.54 -18.27 -0.51
N GLY A 214 1.97 -19.27 -1.28
CA GLY A 214 2.18 -20.64 -0.83
C GLY A 214 0.90 -21.40 -0.49
N THR A 215 -0.28 -20.84 -0.77
CA THR A 215 -1.58 -21.47 -0.51
C THR A 215 -2.66 -21.02 -1.50
N THR A 216 -3.80 -21.70 -1.51
CA THR A 216 -4.93 -21.35 -2.37
C THR A 216 -5.59 -20.05 -1.93
N VAL A 217 -6.19 -19.34 -2.89
CA VAL A 217 -6.97 -18.12 -2.65
C VAL A 217 -8.08 -18.38 -1.64
N GLU A 218 -8.72 -19.54 -1.66
CA GLU A 218 -9.74 -19.88 -0.68
C GLU A 218 -9.20 -19.92 0.75
N CYS A 219 -8.02 -20.53 0.95
CA CYS A 219 -7.39 -20.58 2.26
C CYS A 219 -7.00 -19.19 2.79
N ILE A 220 -6.72 -18.23 1.92
CA ILE A 220 -6.35 -16.85 2.30
C ILE A 220 -7.49 -16.12 3.00
N PHE A 221 -8.74 -16.46 2.68
CA PHE A 221 -9.93 -15.85 3.29
C PHE A 221 -10.49 -16.68 4.47
N GLU A 222 -9.79 -17.72 4.90
CA GLU A 222 -10.13 -18.45 6.13
C GLU A 222 -9.61 -17.72 7.38
N LEU A 223 -10.36 -17.75 8.47
CA LEU A 223 -10.03 -17.02 9.70
C LEU A 223 -8.62 -17.31 10.22
N LYS A 224 -8.19 -18.57 10.17
CA LYS A 224 -6.85 -19.00 10.59
C LYS A 224 -5.71 -18.31 9.83
N TYR A 225 -5.96 -17.88 8.59
CA TYR A 225 -4.96 -17.19 7.77
C TYR A 225 -4.70 -15.77 8.25
N PHE A 226 -5.54 -15.20 9.12
CA PHE A 226 -5.34 -13.85 9.64
C PHE A 226 -3.95 -13.67 10.30
N SER A 227 -3.43 -14.71 10.96
CA SER A 227 -2.07 -14.67 11.55
C SER A 227 -0.98 -14.45 10.49
N SER A 228 -1.18 -14.94 9.26
CA SER A 228 -0.26 -14.77 8.13
C SER A 228 -0.25 -13.36 7.55
N VAL A 229 -1.19 -12.48 7.96
CA VAL A 229 -1.28 -11.07 7.50
C VAL A 229 -1.03 -10.07 8.63
N LEU A 230 -0.33 -10.48 9.69
CA LEU A 230 0.12 -9.58 10.75
C LEU A 230 1.36 -8.78 10.34
N SER A 231 2.28 -9.40 9.60
CA SER A 231 3.52 -8.79 9.15
C SER A 231 3.31 -7.98 7.85
N GLN A 232 4.25 -7.09 7.50
CA GLN A 232 4.10 -6.29 6.28
C GLN A 232 4.12 -7.17 5.04
N SER A 233 5.04 -8.13 4.98
CA SER A 233 5.15 -9.03 3.82
C SER A 233 3.87 -9.86 3.61
N GLY A 234 3.22 -10.28 4.70
CA GLY A 234 1.92 -10.95 4.65
C GLY A 234 0.81 -10.05 4.13
N ILE A 235 0.76 -8.79 4.60
CA ILE A 235 -0.20 -7.77 4.15
C ILE A 235 -0.02 -7.48 2.65
N ASP A 236 1.22 -7.34 2.18
CA ASP A 236 1.50 -7.05 0.78
C ASP A 236 1.02 -8.21 -0.10
N LYS A 237 1.40 -9.46 0.20
CA LYS A 237 0.90 -10.65 -0.52
C LYS A 237 -0.62 -10.72 -0.57
N TYR A 238 -1.29 -10.46 0.56
CA TYR A 238 -2.75 -10.43 0.63
C TYR A 238 -3.36 -9.35 -0.26
N ASN A 239 -2.78 -8.15 -0.24
CA ASN A 239 -3.23 -7.03 -1.04
C ASN A 239 -2.97 -7.24 -2.54
N GLU A 240 -1.87 -7.90 -2.91
CA GLU A 240 -1.59 -8.28 -4.31
C GLU A 240 -2.61 -9.31 -4.82
N VAL A 241 -3.08 -10.25 -3.99
CA VAL A 241 -4.19 -11.16 -4.37
C VAL A 241 -5.49 -10.39 -4.65
N ILE A 242 -5.74 -9.33 -3.88
CA ILE A 242 -6.91 -8.46 -4.06
C ILE A 242 -6.77 -7.58 -5.31
N GLY A 243 -5.61 -6.96 -5.51
CA GLY A 243 -5.40 -5.88 -6.46
C GLY A 243 -4.70 -6.25 -7.76
N GLY A 244 -4.02 -7.40 -7.81
CA GLY A 244 -3.15 -7.80 -8.91
C GLY A 244 -1.79 -7.11 -8.86
N TYR A 245 -0.82 -7.67 -9.60
CA TYR A 245 0.53 -7.12 -9.71
C TYR A 245 1.00 -7.11 -11.18
N THR A 246 2.03 -6.31 -11.47
CA THR A 246 2.63 -6.22 -12.81
C THR A 246 3.99 -6.91 -12.82
N CYS A 247 4.17 -7.88 -13.72
CA CYS A 247 5.42 -8.59 -13.93
C CYS A 247 6.49 -7.68 -14.57
N SER A 248 7.75 -8.11 -14.54
CA SER A 248 8.88 -7.36 -15.12
C SER A 248 8.83 -7.19 -16.63
N ASP A 249 8.08 -8.05 -17.33
CA ASP A 249 7.81 -7.96 -18.77
C ASP A 249 6.64 -7.00 -19.10
N GLY A 250 6.05 -6.36 -18.08
CA GLY A 250 4.88 -5.49 -18.21
C GLY A 250 3.55 -6.22 -18.23
N THR A 251 3.54 -7.56 -18.18
CA THR A 251 2.31 -8.35 -18.12
C THR A 251 1.61 -8.13 -16.78
N LYS A 252 0.31 -7.83 -16.80
CA LYS A 252 -0.49 -7.66 -15.58
C LYS A 252 -1.17 -8.96 -15.17
N VAL A 253 -0.90 -9.41 -13.96
CA VAL A 253 -1.66 -10.45 -13.28
C VAL A 253 -2.85 -9.79 -12.59
N GLN A 254 -4.06 -10.20 -12.95
CA GLN A 254 -5.28 -9.59 -12.44
C GLN A 254 -5.60 -10.04 -11.02
N GLY A 255 -5.99 -9.09 -10.17
CA GLY A 255 -6.46 -9.39 -8.81
C GLY A 255 -7.95 -9.72 -8.75
N LEU A 256 -8.40 -10.23 -7.60
CA LEU A 256 -9.81 -10.52 -7.36
C LEU A 256 -10.74 -9.32 -7.65
N ASN A 257 -10.35 -8.11 -7.26
CA ASN A 257 -11.19 -6.93 -7.49
C ASN A 257 -11.35 -6.60 -8.99
N GLU A 258 -10.37 -6.93 -9.83
CA GLU A 258 -10.49 -6.74 -11.28
C GLU A 258 -11.45 -7.77 -11.88
N HIS A 259 -11.33 -9.04 -11.48
CA HIS A 259 -12.28 -10.08 -11.87
C HIS A 259 -13.72 -9.75 -11.43
N ILE A 260 -13.90 -9.27 -10.19
CA ILE A 260 -15.20 -8.84 -9.66
C ILE A 260 -15.75 -7.67 -10.48
N ASN A 261 -14.92 -6.69 -10.82
CA ASN A 261 -15.34 -5.54 -11.61
C ASN A 261 -15.76 -5.95 -13.03
N LEU A 262 -15.01 -6.85 -13.68
CA LEU A 262 -15.37 -7.41 -15.00
C LEU A 262 -16.69 -8.18 -14.93
N TYR A 263 -16.86 -9.03 -13.92
CA TYR A 263 -18.12 -9.75 -13.69
C TYR A 263 -19.29 -8.77 -13.52
N ASN A 264 -19.13 -7.74 -12.69
CA ASN A 264 -20.18 -6.76 -12.43
C ASN A 264 -20.57 -5.97 -13.70
N GLN A 265 -19.61 -5.68 -14.58
CA GLN A 265 -19.85 -4.98 -15.84
C GLN A 265 -20.52 -5.85 -16.91
N GLN A 266 -20.24 -7.16 -16.93
CA GLN A 266 -20.76 -8.08 -17.93
C GLN A 266 -22.09 -8.71 -17.51
N VAL A 267 -22.19 -9.18 -16.27
CA VAL A 267 -23.31 -10.00 -15.77
C VAL A 267 -24.29 -9.18 -14.95
N ALA A 268 -23.79 -8.32 -14.05
CA ALA A 268 -24.64 -7.52 -13.15
C ALA A 268 -25.13 -6.19 -13.76
N LYS A 269 -24.83 -5.95 -15.05
CA LYS A 269 -25.28 -4.75 -15.78
C LYS A 269 -26.80 -4.65 -15.86
N GLU A 270 -27.46 -5.79 -16.10
CA GLU A 270 -28.91 -5.87 -16.26
C GLU A 270 -29.62 -6.22 -14.95
N ASP A 271 -28.99 -7.01 -14.08
CA ASP A 271 -29.52 -7.41 -12.78
C ASP A 271 -28.58 -7.03 -11.64
N LYS A 272 -28.88 -5.89 -10.99
CA LYS A 272 -28.11 -5.37 -9.86
C LYS A 272 -28.14 -6.29 -8.63
N SER A 273 -29.08 -7.24 -8.54
CA SER A 273 -29.09 -8.20 -7.43
C SER A 273 -27.90 -9.16 -7.47
N LYS A 274 -27.28 -9.34 -8.64
CA LYS A 274 -26.06 -10.13 -8.85
C LYS A 274 -24.77 -9.36 -8.60
N HIS A 275 -24.86 -8.08 -8.23
CA HIS A 275 -23.67 -7.24 -8.04
C HIS A 275 -22.81 -7.73 -6.87
N LEU A 276 -21.56 -8.08 -7.17
CA LEU A 276 -20.60 -8.56 -6.19
C LEU A 276 -19.88 -7.40 -5.48
N PRO A 277 -19.63 -7.48 -4.17
CA PRO A 277 -18.87 -6.46 -3.44
C PRO A 277 -17.37 -6.54 -3.75
N LEU A 278 -16.70 -5.38 -3.74
CA LEU A 278 -15.23 -5.33 -3.81
C LEU A 278 -14.60 -5.63 -2.44
N LEU A 279 -13.44 -6.29 -2.48
CA LEU A 279 -12.61 -6.57 -1.32
C LEU A 279 -11.78 -5.35 -0.94
N LYS A 280 -11.57 -5.16 0.36
CA LYS A 280 -10.87 -4.00 0.94
C LYS A 280 -9.40 -4.36 1.20
N PRO A 281 -8.42 -3.64 0.65
CA PRO A 281 -7.03 -3.87 1.03
C PRO A 281 -6.82 -3.59 2.52
N LEU A 282 -5.93 -4.37 3.14
CA LEU A 282 -5.48 -4.16 4.51
C LEU A 282 -4.55 -2.94 4.56
N PHE A 283 -4.57 -2.21 5.67
CA PHE A 283 -3.62 -1.13 5.89
C PHE A 283 -2.22 -1.69 6.10
N LYS A 284 -1.21 -0.95 5.65
CA LYS A 284 0.19 -1.26 5.92
C LYS A 284 0.46 -1.40 7.43
N GLN A 285 1.49 -2.14 7.81
CA GLN A 285 1.95 -2.20 9.18
C GLN A 285 2.56 -0.86 9.63
N ILE A 286 2.67 -0.65 10.94
CA ILE A 286 3.37 0.51 11.49
C ILE A 286 4.86 0.39 11.21
N LEU A 287 5.50 1.51 10.85
CA LEU A 287 6.93 1.66 10.52
C LEU A 287 7.39 0.96 9.23
N SER A 288 6.57 0.11 8.61
CA SER A 288 6.94 -0.58 7.38
C SER A 288 6.97 0.33 6.14
N ASP A 289 7.90 0.00 5.25
CA ASP A 289 7.91 0.45 3.87
C ASP A 289 7.04 -0.49 3.04
N LYS A 290 6.65 -0.07 1.83
CA LYS A 290 5.95 -0.97 0.90
C LYS A 290 6.97 -1.58 -0.04
N ASP A 291 7.07 -2.90 -0.01
CA ASP A 291 7.77 -3.66 -1.04
C ASP A 291 6.70 -4.14 -2.02
N SER A 292 6.61 -3.50 -3.20
CA SER A 292 5.66 -3.97 -4.21
C SER A 292 6.27 -5.11 -5.01
N VAL A 293 5.48 -6.14 -5.28
CA VAL A 293 5.84 -7.20 -6.25
C VAL A 293 5.73 -6.66 -7.67
N SER A 294 4.97 -5.58 -7.87
CA SER A 294 4.85 -4.93 -9.16
C SER A 294 6.17 -4.33 -9.61
N PHE A 295 6.48 -4.47 -10.88
CA PHE A 295 7.58 -3.78 -11.52
C PHE A 295 7.46 -2.26 -11.33
N ILE A 296 8.52 -1.66 -10.80
CA ILE A 296 8.66 -0.21 -10.65
C ILE A 296 9.77 0.22 -11.61
N PRO A 297 9.48 1.11 -12.59
CA PRO A 297 10.51 1.65 -13.46
C PRO A 297 11.60 2.37 -12.66
N GLU A 298 12.84 2.28 -13.14
CA GLU A 298 13.96 3.00 -12.54
C GLU A 298 13.73 4.51 -12.59
N LYS A 299 14.09 5.18 -11.50
CA LYS A 299 13.99 6.63 -11.39
C LYS A 299 15.28 7.26 -11.90
N PHE A 300 15.17 8.27 -12.76
CA PHE A 300 16.30 9.14 -13.10
C PHE A 300 16.92 9.76 -11.85
N SER A 301 18.26 9.72 -11.79
CA SER A 301 19.06 10.20 -10.66
C SER A 301 19.44 11.67 -10.79
N SER A 302 19.33 12.26 -11.98
CA SER A 302 19.65 13.65 -12.28
C SER A 302 18.90 14.21 -13.49
N ASP A 303 18.84 15.54 -13.59
CA ASP A 303 18.28 16.24 -14.75
C ASP A 303 19.05 15.91 -16.04
N ASP A 304 20.37 15.77 -15.96
CA ASP A 304 21.22 15.44 -17.11
C ASP A 304 20.89 14.06 -17.67
N GLU A 305 20.75 13.05 -16.80
CA GLU A 305 20.37 11.69 -17.20
C GLU A 305 19.00 11.67 -17.90
N LEU A 306 18.02 12.38 -17.34
CA LEU A 306 16.69 12.53 -17.92
C LEU A 306 16.75 13.16 -19.31
N LEU A 307 17.41 14.31 -19.45
CA LEU A 307 17.48 15.05 -20.71
C LEU A 307 18.21 14.26 -21.80
N GLN A 308 19.30 13.58 -21.44
CA GLN A 308 20.03 12.71 -22.36
C GLN A 308 19.20 11.53 -22.84
N THR A 309 18.48 10.89 -21.93
CA THR A 309 17.61 9.73 -22.25
C THR A 309 16.49 10.14 -23.19
N VAL A 310 15.81 11.26 -22.92
CA VAL A 310 14.75 11.80 -23.79
C VAL A 310 15.29 12.16 -25.17
N ASN A 311 16.42 12.86 -25.25
CA ASN A 311 17.02 13.22 -26.54
C ASN A 311 17.46 12.00 -27.34
N THR A 312 17.98 10.97 -26.66
CA THR A 312 18.36 9.70 -27.29
C THR A 312 17.14 8.97 -27.83
N PHE A 313 16.08 8.82 -27.03
CA PHE A 313 14.82 8.22 -27.49
C PHE A 313 14.23 8.95 -28.71
N TYR A 314 14.29 10.28 -28.72
CA TYR A 314 13.72 11.06 -29.81
C TYR A 314 14.53 10.97 -31.12
N LYS A 315 15.86 11.06 -31.04
CA LYS A 315 16.73 11.25 -32.21
C LYS A 315 17.52 10.02 -32.66
N CYS A 316 17.80 9.08 -31.75
CA CYS A 316 18.72 7.99 -32.02
C CYS A 316 17.95 6.70 -32.34
N SER A 317 18.26 6.08 -33.48
CA SER A 317 17.84 4.71 -33.77
C SER A 317 18.77 3.71 -33.10
N THR A 318 18.25 2.56 -32.73
CA THR A 318 19.02 1.39 -32.29
C THR A 318 19.14 0.36 -33.42
N ALA A 319 19.81 -0.76 -33.18
CA ALA A 319 19.87 -1.86 -34.15
C ALA A 319 18.49 -2.48 -34.43
N ASP A 320 17.58 -2.43 -33.45
CA ASP A 320 16.29 -3.12 -33.49
C ASP A 320 15.09 -2.16 -33.63
N THR A 321 15.28 -0.87 -33.36
CA THR A 321 14.20 0.14 -33.34
C THR A 321 14.63 1.47 -33.95
N GLU A 322 13.75 2.08 -34.73
CA GLU A 322 13.98 3.42 -35.25
C GLU A 322 13.70 4.50 -34.21
N SER A 323 14.35 5.65 -34.34
CA SER A 323 14.07 6.81 -33.49
C SER A 323 12.60 7.23 -33.58
N ALA A 324 12.11 7.88 -32.53
CA ALA A 324 10.75 8.41 -32.52
C ALA A 324 10.54 9.43 -33.66
N GLU A 325 11.55 10.27 -33.95
CA GLU A 325 11.50 11.25 -35.04
C GLU A 325 11.28 10.59 -36.40
N ILE A 326 12.06 9.56 -36.74
CA ILE A 326 11.91 8.82 -38.01
C ILE A 326 10.56 8.10 -38.06
N THR A 327 10.16 7.47 -36.94
CA THR A 327 8.88 6.74 -36.85
C THR A 327 7.70 7.68 -37.12
N ILE A 328 7.71 8.88 -36.57
CA ILE A 328 6.67 9.89 -36.80
C ILE A 328 6.62 10.32 -38.27
N GLU A 329 7.78 10.56 -38.90
CA GLU A 329 7.82 10.91 -40.32
C GLU A 329 7.30 9.78 -41.21
N LYS A 330 7.59 8.52 -40.87
CA LYS A 330 7.04 7.35 -41.58
C LYS A 330 5.53 7.21 -41.40
N ILE A 331 5.01 7.44 -40.19
CA ILE A 331 3.56 7.45 -39.95
C ILE A 331 2.92 8.57 -40.79
N ARG A 332 3.53 9.76 -40.85
CA ARG A 332 3.03 10.85 -41.69
C ARG A 332 3.01 10.48 -43.18
N ALA A 333 4.08 9.87 -43.67
CA ALA A 333 4.16 9.39 -45.05
C ALA A 333 3.09 8.34 -45.34
N LEU A 334 2.94 7.33 -44.46
CA LEU A 334 1.91 6.29 -44.56
C LEU A 334 0.50 6.91 -44.68
N PHE A 335 0.14 7.82 -43.78
CA PHE A 335 -1.18 8.45 -43.83
C PHE A 335 -1.34 9.45 -44.98
N SER A 336 -0.26 9.98 -45.57
CA SER A 336 -0.34 10.84 -46.76
C SER A 336 -0.73 10.10 -48.03
N GLU A 337 -0.48 8.78 -48.07
CA GLU A 337 -0.83 7.89 -49.18
C GLU A 337 -2.09 7.07 -48.90
N PHE A 338 -2.87 7.43 -47.87
CA PHE A 338 -3.97 6.60 -47.36
C PHE A 338 -4.99 6.19 -48.44
N ASP A 339 -5.33 7.10 -49.34
CA ASP A 339 -6.27 6.87 -50.44
C ASP A 339 -5.77 5.84 -51.48
N SER A 340 -4.48 5.52 -51.47
CA SER A 340 -3.88 4.53 -52.37
C SER A 340 -3.96 3.09 -51.84
N TYR A 341 -4.30 2.91 -50.56
CA TYR A 341 -4.39 1.59 -49.93
C TYR A 341 -5.82 1.03 -50.00
N ASP A 342 -5.94 -0.30 -49.98
CA ASP A 342 -7.24 -0.97 -49.86
C ASP A 342 -7.77 -0.84 -48.44
N THR A 343 -8.74 0.06 -48.25
CA THR A 343 -9.36 0.31 -46.94
C THR A 343 -10.09 -0.90 -46.37
N ASN A 344 -10.43 -1.92 -47.18
CA ASN A 344 -11.06 -3.15 -46.68
C ASN A 344 -10.09 -4.06 -45.93
N ALA A 345 -8.78 -3.86 -46.11
CA ALA A 345 -7.73 -4.59 -45.43
C ALA A 345 -7.16 -3.82 -44.21
N ILE A 346 -7.72 -2.64 -43.90
CA ILE A 346 -7.33 -1.80 -42.76
C ILE A 346 -8.41 -1.93 -41.69
N TYR A 347 -8.00 -2.42 -40.51
CA TYR A 347 -8.92 -2.68 -39.40
C TYR A 347 -8.63 -1.78 -38.22
N VAL A 348 -9.70 -1.35 -37.55
CA VAL A 348 -9.63 -0.69 -36.24
C VAL A 348 -10.03 -1.70 -35.19
N SER A 349 -9.24 -1.81 -34.12
CA SER A 349 -9.55 -2.70 -33.01
C SER A 349 -10.85 -2.29 -32.32
N ASN A 350 -11.77 -3.24 -32.15
CA ASN A 350 -13.01 -2.99 -31.42
C ASN A 350 -12.71 -2.73 -29.93
N GLY A 351 -13.30 -1.68 -29.36
CA GLY A 351 -13.02 -1.21 -28.00
C GLY A 351 -12.64 0.27 -27.98
N ILE A 352 -11.60 0.61 -27.21
CA ILE A 352 -11.19 2.01 -26.96
C ILE A 352 -10.87 2.72 -28.28
N ALA A 353 -10.15 2.09 -29.21
CA ALA A 353 -9.76 2.72 -30.47
C ALA A 353 -10.97 3.21 -31.30
N VAL A 354 -12.05 2.41 -31.39
CA VAL A 354 -13.29 2.83 -32.07
C VAL A 354 -13.93 4.02 -31.36
N THR A 355 -13.99 4.01 -30.02
CA THR A 355 -14.58 5.12 -29.25
C THR A 355 -13.78 6.42 -29.37
N GLU A 356 -12.45 6.32 -29.37
CA GLU A 356 -11.55 7.47 -29.56
C GLU A 356 -11.67 8.06 -30.95
N ILE A 357 -11.69 7.22 -31.99
CA ILE A 357 -11.90 7.65 -33.38
C ILE A 357 -13.30 8.27 -33.54
N SER A 358 -14.33 7.63 -32.97
CA SER A 358 -15.69 8.17 -33.02
C SER A 358 -15.75 9.57 -32.41
N ASN A 359 -15.12 9.77 -31.24
CA ASN A 359 -15.09 11.06 -30.57
C ASN A 359 -14.25 12.09 -31.34
N ALA A 360 -13.08 11.70 -31.87
CA ALA A 360 -12.21 12.59 -32.62
C ALA A 360 -12.83 13.09 -33.92
N VAL A 361 -13.58 12.23 -34.61
CA VAL A 361 -14.18 12.53 -35.92
C VAL A 361 -15.58 13.15 -35.79
N PHE A 362 -16.42 12.63 -34.89
CA PHE A 362 -17.84 13.00 -34.78
C PHE A 362 -18.18 13.82 -33.53
N GLY A 363 -17.22 14.04 -32.62
CA GLY A 363 -17.44 14.73 -31.36
C GLY A 363 -18.24 13.93 -30.32
N SER A 364 -18.50 12.64 -30.58
CA SER A 364 -19.15 11.72 -29.63
C SER A 364 -18.59 10.31 -29.72
N TRP A 365 -18.39 9.68 -28.57
CA TRP A 365 -17.76 8.37 -28.43
C TRP A 365 -18.60 7.19 -28.96
N ASN A 366 -19.93 7.37 -29.07
CA ASN A 366 -20.87 6.30 -29.44
C ASN A 366 -21.38 6.38 -30.89
N THR A 367 -21.09 7.43 -31.65
CA THR A 367 -21.68 7.64 -32.99
C THR A 367 -21.45 6.44 -33.94
N ILE A 368 -20.23 5.91 -33.99
CA ILE A 368 -19.93 4.73 -34.82
C ILE A 368 -20.72 3.50 -34.36
N SER A 369 -20.79 3.26 -33.05
CA SER A 369 -21.51 2.12 -32.47
C SER A 369 -23.02 2.20 -32.70
N ASP A 370 -23.60 3.40 -32.54
CA ASP A 370 -25.02 3.63 -32.78
C ASP A 370 -25.38 3.44 -34.25
N GLY A 371 -24.53 3.90 -35.17
CA GLY A 371 -24.67 3.66 -36.61
C GLY A 371 -24.67 2.16 -36.94
N TRP A 372 -23.69 1.42 -36.40
CA TRP A 372 -23.62 -0.03 -36.58
C TRP A 372 -24.86 -0.74 -36.01
N ASN A 373 -25.31 -0.37 -34.81
CA ASN A 373 -26.52 -0.94 -34.19
C ASN A 373 -27.78 -0.66 -35.02
N ALA A 374 -27.88 0.53 -35.64
CA ALA A 374 -28.99 0.89 -36.50
C ALA A 374 -29.01 0.01 -37.77
N GLU A 375 -27.87 -0.15 -38.45
CA GLU A 375 -27.75 -1.03 -39.62
C GLU A 375 -28.02 -2.49 -39.27
N TYR A 376 -27.46 -2.98 -38.16
CA TYR A 376 -27.68 -4.33 -37.67
C TYR A 376 -29.18 -4.59 -37.42
N SER A 377 -29.87 -3.63 -36.80
CA SER A 377 -31.31 -3.72 -36.51
C SER A 377 -32.17 -3.72 -37.77
N ILE A 378 -31.76 -3.01 -38.82
CA ILE A 378 -32.43 -3.02 -40.13
C ILE A 378 -32.27 -4.38 -40.81
N ALA A 379 -31.07 -4.97 -40.76
CA ALA A 379 -30.79 -6.29 -41.33
C ALA A 379 -31.43 -7.44 -40.54
N HIS A 380 -31.62 -7.26 -39.23
CA HIS A 380 -32.19 -8.25 -38.31
C HIS A 380 -33.39 -7.69 -37.54
N PRO A 381 -34.51 -7.38 -38.23
CA PRO A 381 -35.67 -6.80 -37.59
C PRO A 381 -36.25 -7.80 -36.58
N LEU A 382 -36.41 -7.37 -35.34
CA LEU A 382 -37.05 -8.18 -34.30
C LEU A 382 -38.50 -8.48 -34.70
N ASN A 383 -38.80 -9.75 -34.95
CA ASN A 383 -40.17 -10.19 -35.16
C ASN A 383 -40.99 -9.93 -33.88
N LYS A 384 -42.05 -9.11 -33.99
CA LYS A 384 -42.95 -8.73 -32.88
C LYS A 384 -43.66 -9.90 -32.16
N ASN A 385 -43.38 -11.16 -32.51
CA ASN A 385 -44.03 -12.35 -31.97
C ASN A 385 -43.11 -13.26 -31.13
N GLN A 386 -41.96 -12.78 -30.65
CA GLN A 386 -41.24 -13.45 -29.56
C GLN A 386 -41.26 -12.57 -28.32
N ASN A 387 -42.45 -12.44 -27.73
CA ASN A 387 -42.60 -12.18 -26.32
C ASN A 387 -42.87 -13.51 -25.63
N LEU A 388 -42.14 -13.75 -24.54
CA LEU A 388 -42.41 -14.70 -23.45
C LEU A 388 -42.12 -16.19 -23.76
N GLU A 389 -40.94 -16.64 -23.34
CA GLU A 389 -40.81 -17.65 -22.27
C GLU A 389 -39.56 -17.36 -21.43
#